data_AF-A0A2M9NQK1-F1
#
_entry.id   AF-A0A2M9NQK1-F1
#
_cell.length_a   1.000
_cell.length_b   1.000
_cell.length_c   1.000
_cell.angle_alpha   90.00
_cell.angle_beta   90.00
_cell.angle_gamma   90.00
#
_symmetry.space_group_name_H-M   'P 1'
#
loop_
_entity.id
_entity.type
_entity.pdbx_description
1 polymer ?
#
loop_
_entity_poly.entity_id
_entity_poly.type
_entity_poly.pdbx_seq_one_letter_code
_entity_poly.pdbx_strand_id
1 'polypeptide(L)' 'MRKVYGIKSLIKYLESVNQPITEEEINDLILNKKIPHLRPINNLLVFNLDHIDGWLRDQPSKP' A
#
# COMPACT_ATOMS: atom_id res chain seq x y z
N MET A 1 9.99 8.19 8.23
CA MET A 1 10.22 6.85 7.64
C MET A 1 9.48 5.79 8.43
N ARG A 2 8.16 5.78 8.32
CA ARG A 2 7.33 4.71 8.88
C ARG A 2 7.24 3.60 7.84
N LYS A 3 7.53 2.35 8.20
CA LYS A 3 7.52 1.21 7.27
C LYS A 3 6.65 0.09 7.80
N VAL A 4 5.95 -0.58 6.88
CA VAL A 4 5.23 -1.82 7.17
C VAL A 4 5.70 -2.92 6.23
N TYR A 5 5.68 -4.15 6.74
CA TYR A 5 6.21 -5.33 6.07
C TYR A 5 5.08 -6.29 5.73
N GLY A 6 4.95 -6.61 4.44
CA GLY A 6 3.90 -7.47 3.92
C GLY A 6 2.54 -6.79 3.76
N ILE A 7 1.68 -7.43 2.97
CA ILE A 7 0.36 -6.91 2.58
C ILE A 7 -0.57 -6.79 3.79
N LYS A 8 -0.60 -7.78 4.68
CA LYS A 8 -1.44 -7.76 5.89
C LYS A 8 -1.18 -6.55 6.79
N SER A 9 0.09 -6.17 6.95
CA SER A 9 0.48 -5.00 7.73
C SER A 9 0.05 -3.70 7.05
N LEU A 10 0.07 -3.66 5.72
CA LEU A 10 -0.44 -2.54 4.94
C LEU A 10 -1.97 -2.41 5.06
N ILE A 11 -2.71 -3.52 4.96
CA ILE A 11 -4.18 -3.52 5.14
C ILE A 11 -4.56 -2.92 6.48
N LYS A 12 -3.92 -3.40 7.57
CA LYS A 12 -4.17 -2.87 8.92
C LYS A 12 -3.91 -1.37 9.03
N TYR A 13 -2.88 -0.87 8.33
CA TYR A 13 -2.60 0.57 8.27
C TYR A 13 -3.69 1.32 7.51
N LEU A 14 -4.05 0.83 6.32
CA LEU A 14 -5.05 1.41 5.44
C LEU A 14 -6.43 1.47 6.13
N GLU A 15 -6.81 0.43 6.86
CA GLU A 15 -7.99 0.42 7.73
C GLU A 15 -7.94 1.52 8.79
N SER A 16 -6.78 1.70 9.44
CA SER A 16 -6.61 2.73 10.49
C SER A 16 -6.75 4.17 9.98
N VAL A 17 -6.54 4.40 8.69
CA VAL A 17 -6.68 5.71 8.04
C VAL A 17 -7.98 5.83 7.22
N ASN A 18 -8.95 4.95 7.45
CA ASN A 18 -10.26 4.91 6.78
C ASN A 18 -10.18 4.74 5.25
N GLN A 19 -9.17 4.01 4.78
CA GLN A 19 -8.98 3.66 3.37
C GLN A 19 -8.93 2.14 3.22
N PRO A 20 -9.96 1.38 3.61
CA PRO A 20 -9.92 -0.08 3.55
C PRO A 20 -9.76 -0.55 2.10
N ILE A 21 -8.74 -1.36 1.84
CA ILE A 21 -8.46 -2.00 0.55
C ILE A 21 -8.25 -3.49 0.81
N THR A 22 -8.83 -4.33 -0.04
CA THR A 22 -8.71 -5.79 0.09
C THR A 22 -7.31 -6.28 -0.28
N GLU A 23 -6.96 -7.49 0.18
CA GLU A 23 -5.71 -8.13 -0.21
C GLU A 23 -5.63 -8.37 -1.73
N GLU A 24 -6.74 -8.72 -2.37
CA GLU A 24 -6.84 -8.90 -3.82
C GLU A 24 -6.54 -7.59 -4.57
N GLU A 25 -7.17 -6.48 -4.16
CA GLU A 25 -6.90 -5.16 -4.76
C GLU A 25 -5.45 -4.71 -4.55
N ILE A 26 -4.86 -4.95 -3.38
CA ILE A 26 -3.44 -4.63 -3.15
C ILE A 26 -2.54 -5.46 -4.08
N ASN A 27 -2.84 -6.75 -4.24
CA ASN A 27 -2.11 -7.60 -5.18
C ASN A 27 -2.22 -7.07 -6.61
N ASP A 28 -3.41 -6.69 -7.06
CA ASP A 28 -3.60 -6.07 -8.36
C ASP A 28 -2.83 -4.76 -8.50
N LEU A 29 -2.84 -3.90 -7.48
CA LEU A 29 -2.08 -2.66 -7.48
C LEU A 29 -0.56 -2.90 -7.55
N ILE A 30 -0.05 -3.94 -6.89
CA ILE A 30 1.36 -4.35 -6.96
C ILE A 30 1.68 -4.87 -8.37
N LEU A 31 0.86 -5.77 -8.92
CA LEU A 31 1.03 -6.34 -10.26
C LEU A 31 1.05 -5.25 -11.33
N ASN A 32 0.16 -4.27 -11.20
CA ASN A 32 0.06 -3.13 -12.11
C ASN A 32 1.03 -1.98 -11.77
N LYS A 33 1.90 -2.13 -10.76
CA LYS A 33 2.84 -1.09 -10.28
C LYS A 33 2.16 0.25 -9.94
N LYS A 34 0.91 0.21 -9.49
CA LYS A 34 0.10 1.37 -9.14
C LYS A 34 0.27 1.82 -7.69
N ILE A 35 0.74 0.94 -6.80
CA ILE A 35 1.00 1.26 -5.38
C ILE A 35 2.51 1.32 -5.09
N PRO A 36 2.99 2.33 -4.34
CA PRO A 36 4.40 2.42 -3.95
C PRO A 36 4.81 1.24 -3.07
N HIS A 37 5.78 0.45 -3.53
CA HIS A 37 6.31 -0.69 -2.78
C HIS A 37 7.78 -0.92 -3.10
N LEU A 38 8.47 -1.58 -2.18
CA LEU A 38 9.83 -2.07 -2.36
C LEU A 38 9.83 -3.60 -2.24
N ARG A 39 10.66 -4.25 -3.06
CA ARG A 39 10.89 -5.70 -3.00
C ARG A 39 12.40 -5.96 -2.85
N PRO A 40 12.97 -5.78 -1.64
CA PRO A 40 14.40 -5.99 -1.41
C PRO A 40 14.84 -7.44 -1.61
N ILE A 41 13.94 -8.41 -1.41
CA ILE A 41 14.16 -9.84 -1.62
C ILE A 41 12.86 -10.40 -2.23
N ASN A 42 12.94 -11.44 -3.08
CA ASN A 42 11.81 -11.98 -3.85
C ASN A 42 10.52 -12.23 -3.06
N ASN A 43 10.61 -12.49 -1.74
CA ASN A 43 9.47 -12.83 -0.89
C ASN A 43 9.11 -11.78 0.17
N LEU A 44 9.70 -10.58 0.11
CA LEU A 44 9.45 -9.52 1.09
C LEU A 44 8.98 -8.24 0.39
N LEU A 45 7.76 -7.82 0.70
CA LEU A 45 7.24 -6.50 0.33
C LEU A 45 7.39 -5.54 1.49
N VAL A 46 7.89 -4.35 1.20
CA VAL A 46 8.05 -3.27 2.17
C VAL A 46 7.34 -2.04 1.63
N PHE A 47 6.51 -1.42 2.46
CA PHE A 47 5.78 -0.21 2.13
C PHE A 47 6.27 0.93 3.02
N ASN A 48 6.70 2.03 2.41
CA ASN A 48 6.98 3.27 3.13
C ASN A 48 5.68 4.03 3.29
N LEU A 49 5.17 4.15 4.51
CA LEU A 49 3.88 4.79 4.76
C LEU A 49 3.88 6.26 4.35
N ASP A 50 5.03 6.94 4.39
CA ASP A 50 5.12 8.32 3.94
C ASP A 50 4.85 8.43 2.42
N HIS A 51 5.19 7.39 1.64
CA HIS A 51 4.85 7.31 0.21
C HIS A 51 3.42 6.80 -0.02
N ILE A 52 2.93 5.90 0.84
CA ILE A 52 1.54 5.44 0.79
C ILE A 52 0.59 6.62 1.05
N ASP A 53 0.91 7.47 2.02
CA ASP A 53 0.11 8.67 2.33
C ASP A 53 0.09 9.65 1.16
N GLY A 54 1.22 9.84 0.47
CA GLY A 54 1.27 10.61 -0.78
C GLY A 54 0.40 10.00 -1.86
N TRP A 55 0.56 8.69 -2.09
CA TRP A 55 -0.22 7.95 -3.09
C TRP A 55 -1.74 8.00 -2.83
N LEU A 56 -2.16 7.94 -1.57
CA LEU A 56 -3.57 8.08 -1.19
C LEU A 56 -4.12 9.48 -1.50
N ARG A 57 -3.31 10.53 -1.32
CA ARG A 57 -3.69 11.92 -1.64
C ARG A 57 -3.78 12.16 -3.14
N ASP A 58 -2.95 11.47 -3.92
CA ASP A 58 -2.90 11.61 -5.38
C ASP A 58 -3.98 10.78 -6.09
N GLN A 59 -4.71 9.90 -5.36
CA GLN A 59 -5.85 9.22 -5.94
C GLN A 59 -6.93 10.26 -6.30
N PRO A 60 -7.49 10.22 -7.52
CA PRO A 60 -8.64 11.04 -7.85
C PRO A 60 -9.72 10.69 -6.82
N SER A 61 -10.15 11.69 -6.04
CA SER A 61 -11.29 11.56 -5.14
C SER A 61 -12.42 10.93 -5.94
N LYS A 62 -12.85 9.71 -5.58
CA LYS A 62 -14.04 9.10 -6.17
C LYS A 62 -15.16 10.16 -6.07
N PRO A 63 -15.70 10.65 -7.20
CA PRO A 63 -16.78 11.63 -7.19
C PRO A 63 -18.05 11.06 -6.57
#